data_AF-A0A3D3RMP3-F1
#
_entry.id   AF-A0A3D3RMP3-F1
#
_cell.length_a   1.000
_cell.length_b   1.000
_cell.length_c   1.000
_cell.angle_alpha   90.00
_cell.angle_beta   90.00
_cell.angle_gamma   90.00
#
_symmetry.space_group_name_H-M   'P 1'
#
loop_
_entity.id
_entity.type
_entity.pdbx_description
1 polymer ?
#
loop_
_entity_poly.entity_id
_entity_poly.type
_entity_poly.pdbx_seq_one_letter_code
_entity_poly.pdbx_strand_id
1 'polypeptide(L)'
;MKIQWNKLWLSLLPLFAGIVSSLLTGDSFTYYEQLTKPLFSPPSFLFPIVWTILYLLLGVSFYLIQTIPSPFTSTATLLYLTQ
;
A
#
# COMPACT_ATOMS: atom_id res chain seq x y z
N MET A 1 9.20 14.06 19.16
CA MET A 1 8.91 13.95 17.71
C MET A 1 8.24 15.22 17.24
N LYS A 2 8.86 15.99 16.33
CA LYS A 2 8.18 17.11 15.65
C LYS A 2 7.59 16.56 14.36
N ILE A 3 6.26 16.58 14.24
CA ILE A 3 5.56 16.08 13.05
C ILE A 3 5.86 17.03 11.87
N GLN A 4 6.54 16.51 10.85
CA GLN A 4 6.83 17.25 9.62
C GLN A 4 5.68 17.10 8.62
N TRP A 5 4.70 18.00 8.68
CA TRP A 5 3.49 18.00 7.85
C TRP A 5 3.75 17.92 6.34
N ASN A 6 4.84 18.52 5.84
CA ASN A 6 5.21 18.45 4.43
C ASN A 6 5.54 17.01 3.97
N LYS A 7 6.04 16.17 4.88
CA LYS A 7 6.39 14.76 4.60
C LYS A 7 5.21 13.81 4.77
N LEU A 8 4.20 14.22 5.54
CA LEU A 8 2.96 13.44 5.73
C LEU A 8 2.15 13.36 4.43
N TRP A 9 2.11 14.42 3.63
CA TRP A 9 1.40 14.40 2.35
C TRP A 9 1.96 13.35 1.37
N LEU A 10 3.29 13.15 1.35
CA LEU A 10 3.89 12.11 0.51
C LEU A 10 3.56 10.68 1.01
N SER A 11 3.28 10.50 2.30
CA SER A 11 2.85 9.20 2.85
C SER A 11 1.47 8.75 2.34
N LEU A 12 0.71 9.62 1.69
CA LEU A 12 -0.60 9.28 1.09
C LEU A 12 -0.48 8.71 -0.33
N LEU A 13 0.70 8.78 -0.96
CA LEU A 13 0.92 8.26 -2.32
C LEU A 13 0.56 6.76 -2.48
N PRO A 14 0.89 5.86 -1.53
CA PRO A 14 0.54 4.44 -1.64
C PRO A 14 -0.98 4.19 -1.63
N LEU A 15 -1.75 5.02 -0.92
CA LEU A 15 -3.21 4.93 -0.92
C LEU A 15 -3.80 5.33 -2.27
N PHE A 16 -3.23 6.35 -2.93
CA PHE A 16 -3.62 6.72 -4.29
C PHE A 16 -3.30 5.61 -5.29
N ALA A 17 -2.13 4.99 -5.19
CA ALA A 17 -1.78 3.82 -5.99
C ALA A 17 -2.75 2.65 -5.76
N GLY A 18 -3.17 2.42 -4.51
CA GLY A 18 -4.19 1.43 -4.15
C GLY A 18 -5.56 1.71 -4.76
N ILE A 19 -6.01 2.96 -4.76
CA ILE A 19 -7.27 3.36 -5.39
C ILE A 19 -7.21 3.13 -6.91
N VAL A 20 -6.13 3.59 -7.56
CA VAL A 20 -5.94 3.40 -9.01
C VAL A 20 -5.89 1.91 -9.36
N SER A 21 -5.17 1.11 -8.58
CA SER A 21 -5.11 -0.34 -8.75
C SER A 21 -6.49 -1.00 -8.57
N SER A 22 -7.28 -0.57 -7.59
CA SER A 22 -8.64 -1.08 -7.37
C SER A 22 -9.59 -0.76 -8.53
N LEU A 23 -9.46 0.42 -9.14
CA LEU A 23 -10.28 0.83 -10.30
C LEU A 23 -9.90 0.03 -11.55
N LEU A 24 -8.61 -0.25 -11.74
CA LEU A 24 -8.12 -1.08 -12.85
C LEU A 24 -8.47 -2.57 -12.68
N THR A 25 -8.65 -3.03 -11.44
CA THR A 25 -8.91 -4.43 -11.10
C THR A 25 -10.33 -4.89 -11.48
N GLY A 26 -11.29 -3.97 -11.67
CA GLY A 26 -12.63 -4.27 -12.20
C GLY A 26 -13.36 -5.42 -11.48
N ASP A 27 -13.97 -6.33 -12.24
CA ASP A 27 -14.78 -7.47 -11.75
C ASP A 27 -13.95 -8.66 -11.20
N SER A 28 -12.70 -8.45 -10.83
CA SER A 28 -11.84 -9.53 -10.30
C SER A 28 -12.44 -10.22 -9.07
N PHE A 29 -13.27 -9.53 -8.29
CA PHE A 29 -14.04 -10.12 -7.19
C PHE A 29 -15.00 -11.20 -7.68
N THR A 30 -15.76 -10.92 -8.74
CA THR A 30 -16.74 -11.83 -9.34
C THR A 30 -16.04 -13.03 -10.00
N TYR A 31 -14.89 -12.78 -10.65
CA TYR A 31 -14.06 -13.84 -11.21
C TYR A 31 -13.48 -14.75 -10.11
N TYR A 32 -13.04 -14.17 -8.99
CA TYR A 32 -12.54 -14.93 -7.84
C TYR A 32 -13.61 -15.84 -7.23
N GLU A 33 -14.86 -15.38 -7.19
CA GLU A 33 -15.98 -16.18 -6.69
C GLU A 33 -16.33 -17.39 -7.59
N GLN A 34 -16.07 -17.30 -8.89
CA GLN A 34 -16.36 -18.38 -9.85
C GLN A 34 -15.29 -19.48 -9.88
N LEU A 35 -14.13 -19.27 -9.26
CA LEU A 35 -13.05 -20.25 -9.18
C LEU A 35 -13.38 -21.37 -8.18
N THR A 36 -12.98 -22.60 -8.49
CA THR A 36 -12.99 -23.70 -7.52
C THR A 36 -11.90 -23.46 -6.48
N LYS A 37 -12.29 -22.99 -5.30
CA LYS A 37 -11.37 -22.59 -4.23
C LYS A 37 -11.18 -23.74 -3.22
N PRO A 38 -9.95 -24.01 -2.74
CA PRO A 38 -9.75 -24.87 -1.58
C PRO A 38 -10.40 -24.27 -0.33
N LEU A 39 -10.71 -25.12 0.66
CA LEU A 39 -11.40 -24.72 1.91
C LEU A 39 -10.69 -23.60 2.70
N PHE A 40 -9.39 -23.40 2.49
CA PHE A 40 -8.59 -22.39 3.17
C PHE A 40 -8.44 -21.07 2.40
N SER A 41 -9.12 -20.92 1.26
CA SER A 41 -9.07 -19.67 0.50
C SER A 41 -9.84 -18.56 1.22
N PRO A 42 -9.24 -17.35 1.35
CA PRO A 42 -9.89 -16.24 2.01
C PRO A 42 -11.10 -15.74 1.20
N PRO A 43 -12.19 -15.31 1.87
CA PRO A 43 -13.29 -14.61 1.22
C PRO A 43 -12.83 -13.38 0.43
N SER A 44 -13.49 -13.10 -0.69
CA SER A 44 -13.13 -12.01 -1.60
C SER A 44 -13.14 -10.62 -0.94
N PHE A 45 -14.05 -10.36 0.01
CA PHE A 45 -14.11 -9.07 0.72
C PHE A 45 -12.88 -8.79 1.60
N LEU A 46 -12.05 -9.78 1.93
CA LEU A 46 -10.81 -9.56 2.70
C LEU A 46 -9.73 -8.85 1.90
N PHE A 47 -9.71 -9.00 0.57
CA PHE A 47 -8.72 -8.35 -0.29
C PHE A 47 -8.66 -6.83 -0.06
N PRO A 48 -9.76 -6.06 -0.18
CA PRO A 48 -9.72 -4.62 0.00
C PRO A 48 -9.35 -4.21 1.44
N ILE A 49 -9.69 -5.01 2.45
CA ILE A 49 -9.33 -4.75 3.85
C ILE A 49 -7.82 -4.89 4.04
N VAL A 50 -7.25 -6.01 3.60
CA VAL A 50 -5.81 -6.29 3.75
C VAL A 50 -4.98 -5.27 2.95
N TRP A 51 -5.37 -4.98 1.71
CA TRP A 51 -4.70 -3.97 0.90
C TRP A 51 -4.74 -2.57 1.52
N THR A 52 -5.88 -2.16 2.09
CA THR A 52 -5.99 -0.87 2.80
C THR A 52 -4.99 -0.79 3.95
N ILE A 53 -4.89 -1.84 4.76
CA ILE A 53 -3.94 -1.92 5.87
C ILE A 53 -2.51 -1.85 5.34
N LEU A 54 -2.18 -2.63 4.31
CA LEU A 54 -0.84 -2.62 3.71
C LEU A 54 -0.47 -1.23 3.16
N TYR A 55 -1.37 -0.55 2.45
CA TYR A 55 -1.11 0.80 1.93
C TYR A 55 -0.95 1.85 3.03
N LEU A 56 -1.66 1.71 4.16
CA LEU A 56 -1.44 2.54 5.34
C LEU A 56 -0.05 2.29 5.94
N LEU A 57 0.34 1.02 6.11
CA LEU A 57 1.67 0.65 6.63
C LEU A 57 2.79 1.12 5.70
N LEU A 58 2.59 1.01 4.40
CA LEU A 58 3.48 1.55 3.38
C LEU A 58 3.65 3.06 3.56
N GLY A 59 2.54 3.81 3.67
CA GLY A 59 2.59 5.25 3.97
C GLY A 59 3.40 5.59 5.21
N VAL A 60 3.15 4.89 6.32
CA VAL A 60 3.91 5.06 7.57
C VAL A 60 5.40 4.76 7.37
N SER A 61 5.72 3.69 6.65
CA SER A 61 7.11 3.30 6.36
C SER A 61 7.83 4.37 5.53
N PHE A 62 7.16 4.93 4.52
CA PHE A 62 7.70 6.04 3.73
C PHE A 62 7.95 7.28 4.58
N TYR A 63 7.02 7.61 5.49
CA TYR A 63 7.22 8.71 6.44
C TYR A 63 8.44 8.50 7.34
N LEU A 64 8.66 7.27 7.81
CA LEU A 64 9.84 6.92 8.61
C LEU A 64 11.15 7.08 7.81
N ILE A 65 11.18 6.59 6.57
CA ILE A 65 12.34 6.76 5.66
C ILE A 65 12.71 8.23 5.50
N GLN A 66 11.71 9.11 5.38
CA GLN A 66 11.94 10.54 5.19
C GLN A 66 12.26 11.30 6.48
N THR A 67 11.89 10.78 7.65
CA THR A 67 12.09 11.48 8.94
C THR A 67 13.38 11.10 9.64
N ILE A 68 13.89 9.89 9.40
CA ILE A 68 15.14 9.42 9.99
C ILE A 68 16.30 9.93 9.12
N PRO A 69 17.19 10.79 9.66
CA PRO A 69 18.35 11.25 8.92
C PRO A 69 19.33 10.09 8.73
N SER A 70 19.50 9.67 7.48
CA SER A 70 20.42 8.62 7.07
C SER A 70 21.11 9.04 5.77
N PRO A 71 22.41 8.71 5.57
CA PRO A 71 23.07 8.96 4.29
C PRO A 71 22.43 8.16 3.13
N PHE A 72 21.66 7.11 3.45
CA PHE A 72 21.03 6.22 2.47
C PHE A 72 19.55 6.55 2.20
N THR A 73 19.02 7.67 2.70
CA THR A 73 17.59 8.01 2.53
C THR A 73 17.17 8.09 1.06
N SER A 74 18.03 8.60 0.16
CA SER A 74 17.74 8.65 -1.28
C SER A 74 17.66 7.25 -1.92
N THR A 75 18.59 6.36 -1.57
CA THR A 75 18.59 4.97 -2.05
C THR A 75 17.39 4.20 -1.52
N ALA A 76 17.07 4.35 -0.22
CA ALA A 76 15.89 3.73 0.39
C ALA A 76 14.58 4.23 -0.24
N THR A 77 14.50 5.53 -0.55
CA THR A 77 13.35 6.11 -1.26
C THR A 77 13.21 5.52 -2.67
N LEU A 78 14.32 5.41 -3.42
CA LEU A 78 14.30 4.84 -4.76
C LEU A 78 13.84 3.37 -4.73
N LEU A 79 14.44 2.55 -3.88
CA LEU A 79 14.07 1.13 -3.74
C LEU A 79 12.60 0.95 -3.36
N TYR A 80 12.12 1.80 -2.45
CA TYR A 80 10.73 1.78 -2.01
C TYR A 80 9.75 2.14 -3.14
N LEU A 81 10.10 3.11 -4.00
CA LEU A 81 9.22 3.52 -5.10
C LEU A 81 9.21 2.53 -6.27
N THR A 82 10.24 1.68 -6.40
CA THR A 82 10.35 0.69 -7.47
C THR A 82 9.74 -0.67 -7.16
N GLN A 83 9.43 -0.94 -5.89
CA GLN A 83 8.80 -2.19 -5.43
C GLN A 83 7.37 -2.32 -5.96
#